data_AF-A0A3B8WC57-F1
#
_entry.id   AF-A0A3B8WC57-F1
#
_cell.length_a   1.000
_cell.length_b   1.000
_cell.length_c   1.000
_cell.angle_alpha   90.00
_cell.angle_beta   90.00
_cell.angle_gamma   90.00
#
_symmetry.space_group_name_H-M   'P 1'
#
loop_
_entity.id
_entity.type
_entity.pdbx_description
1 polymer ?
#
loop_
_entity_poly.entity_id
_entity_poly.type
_entity_poly.pdbx_seq_one_letter_code
_entity_poly.pdbx_strand_id
1 'polypeptide(L)'
;MDYGESVQKVLLRKIRKAEQDLVQLKLDYCRFVFGLTHRATVSANGQSWVVRAVDVESMAYTDDGEFTKPVITGSPANDDSCRETVN
;
A
#
# COMPACT_ATOMS: atom_id res chain seq x y z
N MET A 1 20.84 6.98 -36.78
CA MET A 1 19.77 5.98 -36.59
C MET A 1 19.32 6.05 -35.14
N ASP A 2 18.15 6.65 -34.93
CA ASP A 2 17.57 6.98 -33.62
C ASP A 2 16.65 5.86 -33.07
N TYR A 3 16.74 4.68 -33.69
CA TYR A 3 15.86 3.55 -33.41
C TYR A 3 16.16 2.93 -32.04
N GLY A 4 17.44 2.81 -31.68
CA GLY A 4 17.85 2.31 -30.37
C GLY A 4 17.37 3.21 -29.23
N GLU A 5 17.50 4.53 -29.39
CA GLU A 5 17.10 5.50 -28.37
C GLU A 5 15.57 5.62 -28.25
N SER A 6 14.83 5.57 -29.36
CA SER A 6 13.36 5.56 -29.35
C SER A 6 12.78 4.29 -28.74
N VAL A 7 13.33 3.11 -29.06
CA VAL A 7 12.90 1.83 -28.45
C VAL A 7 13.19 1.82 -26.95
N GLN A 8 14.39 2.25 -26.53
CA GLN A 8 14.75 2.33 -25.11
C GLN A 8 13.78 3.24 -24.33
N LYS A 9 13.44 4.42 -24.86
CA LYS A 9 12.47 5.33 -24.22
C LYS A 9 11.08 4.71 -24.09
N VAL A 10 10.63 3.96 -25.09
CA VAL A 10 9.34 3.24 -25.05
C VAL A 10 9.36 2.15 -23.99
N LEU A 11 10.44 1.35 -23.93
CA LEU A 11 10.58 0.28 -22.94
C LEU A 11 10.59 0.84 -21.51
N LEU A 12 11.36 1.90 -21.25
CA LEU A 12 11.39 2.56 -19.94
C LEU A 12 10.02 3.09 -19.53
N ARG A 13 9.25 3.67 -20.47
CA ARG A 13 7.88 4.12 -20.19
C ARG A 13 6.96 2.95 -19.83
N LYS A 14 7.07 1.82 -20.52
CA LYS A 14 6.27 0.62 -20.24
C LYS A 14 6.61 0.01 -18.88
N ILE A 15 7.90 -0.05 -18.53
CA ILE A 15 8.36 -0.54 -17.22
C ILE A 15 7.77 0.34 -16.12
N ARG A 16 7.93 1.66 -16.20
CA ARG A 16 7.39 2.60 -15.19
C ARG A 16 5.87 2.47 -15.04
N LYS A 17 5.15 2.27 -16.15
CA LYS A 17 3.70 2.03 -16.10
C LYS A 17 3.38 0.73 -15.36
N ALA A 18 4.07 -0.36 -15.71
CA ALA A 18 3.88 -1.65 -15.06
C ALA A 18 4.23 -1.59 -13.55
N GLU A 19 5.27 -0.85 -13.17
CA GLU A 19 5.62 -0.61 -11.77
C GLU A 19 4.51 0.13 -11.02
N GLN A 20 3.94 1.18 -11.62
CA GLN A 20 2.80 1.90 -11.04
C GLN A 20 1.56 1.02 -10.91
N ASP A 21 1.23 0.25 -11.95
CA ASP A 21 0.10 -0.68 -11.97
C ASP A 21 0.30 -1.77 -10.88
N LEU A 22 1.52 -2.26 -10.70
CA LEU A 22 1.86 -3.23 -9.65
C LEU A 22 1.70 -2.65 -8.24
N VAL A 23 2.15 -1.42 -8.01
CA VAL A 23 1.97 -0.73 -6.71
C VAL A 23 0.48 -0.58 -6.39
N GLN A 24 -0.34 -0.22 -7.37
CA GLN A 24 -1.80 -0.15 -7.18
C GLN A 24 -2.39 -1.52 -6.84
N LEU A 25 -2.02 -2.58 -7.56
CA LEU A 25 -2.47 -3.93 -7.27
C LEU A 25 -2.08 -4.41 -5.87
N LYS A 26 -0.88 -4.07 -5.40
CA LYS A 26 -0.46 -4.37 -4.02
C LYS A 26 -1.30 -3.62 -2.99
N LEU A 27 -1.63 -2.34 -3.23
CA LEU A 27 -2.52 -1.56 -2.35
C LEU A 27 -3.93 -2.15 -2.33
N ASP A 28 -4.46 -2.56 -3.48
CA ASP A 28 -5.75 -3.23 -3.58
C ASP A 28 -5.74 -4.57 -2.85
N TYR A 29 -4.67 -5.36 -2.98
CA TYR A 29 -4.50 -6.59 -2.21
C TYR A 29 -4.52 -6.29 -0.70
N CYS A 30 -3.81 -5.25 -0.25
CA CYS A 30 -3.84 -4.83 1.14
C CYS A 30 -5.25 -4.42 1.60
N ARG A 31 -5.99 -3.74 0.73
CA ARG A 31 -7.35 -3.28 1.00
C ARG A 31 -8.34 -4.45 1.10
N PHE A 32 -8.32 -5.37 0.14
CA PHE A 32 -9.31 -6.43 0.01
C PHE A 32 -8.99 -7.67 0.85
N VAL A 33 -7.72 -8.06 0.95
CA VAL A 33 -7.30 -9.26 1.69
C VAL A 33 -7.04 -8.94 3.16
N PHE A 34 -6.35 -7.83 3.45
CA PHE A 34 -6.00 -7.46 4.83
C PHE A 34 -6.95 -6.44 5.47
N GLY A 35 -7.91 -5.90 4.72
CA GLY A 35 -8.84 -4.88 5.23
C GLY A 35 -8.19 -3.52 5.51
N LEU A 36 -6.98 -3.27 4.98
CA LEU A 36 -6.21 -2.04 5.20
C LEU A 36 -6.74 -0.92 4.31
N THR A 37 -7.90 -0.36 4.69
CA THR A 37 -8.47 0.85 4.08
C THR A 37 -7.89 2.13 4.69
N HIS A 38 -8.11 3.28 4.04
CA HIS A 38 -7.70 4.58 4.57
C HIS A 38 -8.43 4.84 5.91
N ARG A 39 -7.66 5.08 6.99
CA ARG A 39 -8.14 5.14 8.38
C ARG A 39 -8.68 3.82 8.96
N ALA A 40 -8.34 2.68 8.37
CA ALA A 40 -8.62 1.39 8.99
C ALA A 40 -8.07 1.35 10.41
N THR A 41 -8.89 0.90 11.34
CA THR A 41 -8.48 0.70 12.72
C THR A 41 -8.02 -0.74 12.88
N VAL A 42 -6.74 -0.94 13.19
CA VAL A 42 -6.16 -2.26 13.45
C VAL A 42 -5.93 -2.41 14.96
N SER A 43 -6.30 -3.56 15.52
CA SER A 43 -5.98 -3.89 16.91
C SER A 43 -4.60 -4.56 16.97
N ALA A 44 -3.70 -3.99 17.76
CA ALA A 44 -2.38 -4.54 18.03
C ALA A 44 -2.07 -4.39 19.52
N ASN A 45 -1.70 -5.49 20.18
CA ASN A 45 -1.40 -5.53 21.61
C ASN A 45 -2.52 -4.99 22.52
N GLY A 46 -3.79 -5.20 22.14
CA GLY A 46 -4.95 -4.71 22.89
C GLY A 46 -5.27 -3.23 22.70
N GLN A 47 -4.47 -2.50 21.92
CA GLN A 47 -4.69 -1.09 21.58
C GLN A 47 -5.18 -0.98 20.13
N SER A 48 -6.13 -0.07 19.87
CA SER A 48 -6.55 0.30 18.52
C SER A 48 -5.58 1.32 17.91
N TRP A 49 -5.21 1.13 16.65
CA TRP A 49 -4.31 2.01 15.89
C TRP A 49 -4.97 2.38 14.57
N VAL A 50 -4.88 3.66 14.20
CA VAL A 50 -5.33 4.15 12.90
C VAL A 50 -4.17 4.06 11.91
N VAL A 51 -4.36 3.31 10.83
CA VAL A 51 -3.37 3.17 9.75
C VAL A 51 -3.19 4.51 9.02
N ARG A 52 -1.94 5.00 8.95
CA ARG A 52 -1.57 6.23 8.22
C ARG A 52 -0.84 5.94 6.92
N ALA A 53 0.06 4.98 6.92
CA ALA A 53 0.76 4.56 5.71
C ALA A 53 0.97 3.05 5.69
N VAL A 54 0.96 2.49 4.48
CA VAL A 54 1.17 1.08 4.19
C VAL A 54 2.42 0.98 3.33
N ASP A 55 3.41 0.23 3.78
CA ASP A 55 4.62 -0.05 3.03
C ASP A 55 4.42 -1.32 2.18
N VAL A 56 4.09 -1.13 0.91
CA VAL A 56 3.87 -2.23 -0.05
C VAL A 56 5.16 -2.86 -0.59
N GLU A 57 6.31 -2.22 -0.35
CA GLU A 57 7.61 -2.78 -0.72
C GLU A 57 8.05 -3.85 0.29
N SER A 58 7.61 -3.72 1.56
CA SER A 58 7.83 -4.73 2.61
C SER A 58 7.10 -6.07 2.40
N MET A 59 6.15 -6.13 1.44
CA MET A 59 5.40 -7.34 1.14
C MET A 59 6.26 -8.34 0.36
N ALA A 60 6.33 -9.57 0.84
CA ALA A 60 7.01 -10.69 0.17
C ALA A 60 5.98 -11.71 -0.33
N TYR A 61 6.31 -12.38 -1.44
CA TYR A 61 5.57 -13.56 -1.86
C TYR A 61 5.86 -14.71 -0.89
N THR A 62 4.80 -15.39 -0.45
CA THR A 62 4.90 -16.65 0.28
C THR A 62 4.96 -17.81 -0.71
N ASP A 63 5.46 -18.95 -0.25
CA ASP A 63 5.55 -20.18 -1.06
C ASP A 63 4.16 -20.70 -1.47
N ASP A 64 3.11 -20.28 -0.78
CA ASP A 64 1.71 -20.60 -1.06
C ASP A 64 1.09 -19.71 -2.17
N GLY A 65 1.85 -18.74 -2.68
CA GLY A 65 1.40 -17.81 -3.71
C GLY A 65 0.61 -16.60 -3.19
N GLU A 66 0.62 -16.37 -1.89
CA GLU A 66 0.04 -15.18 -1.25
C GLU A 66 1.09 -14.10 -1.01
N PHE A 67 0.65 -12.90 -0.65
CA PHE A 67 1.55 -11.89 -0.10
C PHE A 67 1.52 -11.87 1.42
N THR A 68 2.66 -11.59 2.04
CA THR A 68 2.74 -11.29 3.47
C THR A 68 2.07 -9.96 3.81
N LYS A 69 1.68 -9.81 5.08
CA LYS A 69 1.12 -8.56 5.59
C LYS A 69 2.17 -7.45 5.51
N PRO A 70 1.85 -6.28 4.93
CA PRO A 70 2.79 -5.17 4.85
C PRO A 70 3.11 -4.62 6.24
N VAL A 71 4.27 -3.99 6.35
CA VAL A 71 4.58 -3.07 7.45
C VAL A 71 3.64 -1.87 7.33
N ILE A 72 2.91 -1.61 8.40
CA ILE A 72 1.98 -0.48 8.50
C ILE A 72 2.47 0.47 9.57
N THR A 73 2.40 1.76 9.30
CA THR A 73 2.64 2.81 10.29
C THR A 73 1.32 3.48 10.63
N GLY A 74 1.08 3.68 11.91
CA GLY A 74 -0.18 4.20 12.42
C GLY A 74 -0.01 4.99 13.71
N SER A 75 -1.00 5.79 14.04
CA SER A 75 -1.09 6.48 15.33
C SER A 75 -2.11 5.76 16.22
N PRO A 76 -1.90 5.70 17.54
CA PRO A 76 -2.88 5.11 18.45
C PRO A 76 -4.22 5.84 18.29
N ALA A 77 -5.32 5.08 18.24
CA ALA A 77 -6.66 5.65 18.10
C ALA A 77 -7.18 6.30 19.39
N ASN A 78 -6.42 6.20 20.48
CA ASN A 78 -6.74 6.73 21.81
C ASN A 78 -6.39 8.22 21.99
N ASP A 79 -6.12 8.94 20.92
CA ASP A 79 -6.20 10.39 20.92
C ASP A 79 -7.65 10.80 20.59
N ASP A 80 -8.48 10.93 21.63
CA ASP A 80 -9.78 11.61 21.63
C ASP A 80 -9.66 13.13 21.30
N SER A 81 -8.59 13.56 20.63
CA SER A 81 -8.26 14.96 20.34
C SER A 81 -8.51 15.39 18.88
N CYS A 82 -9.11 14.55 18.04
CA CYS A 82 -9.73 14.99 16.78
C CYS A 82 -11.23 14.70 16.76
N ARG A 83 -11.98 15.43 17.60
CA ARG A 83 -13.41 15.70 17.36
C ARG A 83 -13.52 16.64 16.16
N GLU A 84 -14.36 16.31 15.19
CA GLU A 84 -15.32 17.29 14.67
C GLU A 84 -16.53 16.55 14.07
N THR A 85 -17.65 16.67 14.76
CA THR A 85 -19.00 16.43 14.24
C THR A 85 -19.24 17.40 13.09
N VAL A 86 -19.55 16.89 11.90
CA VAL A 86 -20.13 17.72 10.84
C VAL A 86 -21.64 17.53 10.92
N ASN A 87 -22.32 18.61 11.32
CA ASN A 87 -23.77 18.79 11.23
C ASN A 87 -24.24 18.70 9.77
#